data_AF-A0A4Q7XYP4-F1
#
_entry.id   AF-A0A4Q7XYP4-F1
#
_cell.length_a   1.000
_cell.length_b   1.000
_cell.length_c   1.000
_cell.angle_alpha   90.00
_cell.angle_beta   90.00
_cell.angle_gamma   90.00
#
_symmetry.space_group_name_H-M   'P 1'
#
loop_
_entity.id
_entity.type
_entity.pdbx_description
1 polymer ?
#
loop_
_entity_poly.entity_id
_entity_poly.type
_entity_poly.pdbx_seq_one_letter_code
_entity_poly.pdbx_strand_id
1 'polypeptide(L)'
;MPRVVELAPSGADGLAIRFPDDKEGCEAKFDGKDYPVTGPVVQPAMTLAIEKTSLRSFDVTGKQHSKSIFKIAFTVSDDGKTLMQTGSMIGTSEKFAAVYDRQ
;
A
#
# COMPACT_ATOMS: atom_id res chain seq x y z
N MET A 1 6.51 18.95 -2.61
CA MET A 1 7.34 17.82 -3.10
C MET A 1 6.39 16.76 -3.61
N PRO A 2 6.61 16.18 -4.80
CA PRO A 2 5.76 15.10 -5.30
C PRO A 2 5.93 13.88 -4.39
N ARG A 3 4.82 13.25 -3.97
CA ARG A 3 4.89 12.01 -3.20
C ARG A 3 5.35 10.87 -4.11
N VAL A 4 6.37 10.13 -3.68
CA VAL A 4 6.87 8.96 -4.40
C VAL A 4 6.41 7.69 -3.69
N VAL A 5 5.94 6.71 -4.47
CA VAL A 5 5.66 5.35 -4.01
C VAL A 5 6.52 4.40 -4.82
N GLU A 6 7.33 3.60 -4.15
CA GLU A 6 8.13 2.56 -4.78
C GLU A 6 7.45 1.20 -4.59
N LEU A 7 7.20 0.52 -5.71
CA LEU A 7 6.66 -0.84 -5.74
C LEU A 7 7.69 -1.76 -6.40
N ALA A 8 8.15 -2.79 -5.68
CA ALA A 8 9.08 -3.77 -6.20
C ALA A 8 8.64 -5.19 -5.87
N PRO A 9 8.93 -6.20 -6.70
CA PRO A 9 8.73 -7.60 -6.33
C PRO A 9 9.52 -7.95 -5.06
N SER A 10 8.93 -8.74 -4.16
CA SER A 10 9.60 -9.35 -3.02
C SER A 10 9.36 -10.87 -3.03
N GLY A 11 10.43 -11.64 -3.22
CA GLY A 11 10.31 -13.09 -3.37
C GLY A 11 9.50 -13.51 -4.61
N ALA A 12 8.87 -14.69 -4.55
CA ALA A 12 8.12 -15.27 -5.67
C ALA A 12 6.68 -14.70 -5.83
N ASP A 13 6.06 -14.31 -4.71
CA ASP A 13 4.64 -13.96 -4.60
C ASP A 13 4.39 -12.71 -3.73
N GLY A 14 5.41 -11.88 -3.53
CA GLY A 14 5.34 -10.72 -2.67
C GLY A 14 5.67 -9.39 -3.34
N LEU A 15 5.40 -8.34 -2.58
CA LEU A 15 5.51 -6.94 -2.94
C LEU A 15 6.24 -6.22 -1.80
N ALA A 16 7.28 -5.50 -2.16
CA ALA A 16 7.85 -4.45 -1.34
C ALA A 16 7.19 -3.12 -1.72
N ILE A 17 6.50 -2.50 -0.77
CA ILE A 17 5.99 -1.13 -0.88
C ILE A 17 6.89 -0.25 -0.02
N ARG A 18 7.41 0.83 -0.59
CA ARG A 18 8.19 1.83 0.16
C ARG A 18 7.65 3.22 -0.10
N PHE A 19 7.66 4.03 0.95
CA PHE A 19 7.35 5.46 0.94
C PHE A 19 8.64 6.18 1.30
N PRO A 20 9.50 6.52 0.31
CA PRO A 20 10.84 7.06 0.57
C PRO A 20 10.80 8.37 1.36
N ASP A 21 9.77 9.18 1.15
CA ASP A 21 9.55 10.45 1.85
C ASP A 21 9.42 10.25 3.37
N ASP A 22 8.73 9.19 3.78
CA ASP A 22 8.50 8.83 5.19
C ASP A 22 9.58 7.87 5.73
N LYS A 23 10.45 7.35 4.86
CA LYS A 23 11.42 6.28 5.14
C LYS A 23 10.75 5.02 5.71
N GLU A 24 9.53 4.77 5.25
CA GLU A 24 8.73 3.62 5.67
C GLU A 24 8.64 2.59 4.54
N GLY A 25 8.51 1.32 4.91
CA GLY A 25 8.31 0.25 3.96
C GLY A 25 7.76 -1.02 4.57
N CYS A 26 7.17 -1.84 3.72
CA CYS A 26 6.61 -3.14 4.08
C CYS A 26 6.92 -4.13 2.97
N GLU A 27 7.39 -5.31 3.34
CA GLU A 27 7.53 -6.45 2.45
C GLU A 27 6.47 -7.48 2.84
N ALA A 28 5.54 -7.73 1.93
CA ALA A 28 4.36 -8.55 2.19
C ALA A 28 4.04 -9.45 1.00
N LYS A 29 3.38 -10.58 1.26
CA LYS A 29 2.81 -11.41 0.21
C LYS A 29 1.43 -10.92 -0.18
N PHE A 30 0.97 -11.30 -1.37
CA PHE A 30 -0.42 -11.11 -1.79
C PHE A 30 -1.38 -12.15 -1.17
N ASP A 31 -1.21 -12.48 0.11
CA ASP A 31 -1.99 -13.52 0.81
C ASP A 31 -2.96 -12.95 1.87
N GLY A 32 -3.07 -11.62 1.95
CA GLY A 32 -3.96 -10.93 2.89
C GLY A 32 -3.53 -11.02 4.37
N LYS A 33 -2.33 -11.53 4.67
CA LYS A 33 -1.81 -11.58 6.04
C LYS A 33 -1.16 -10.26 6.45
N ASP A 34 -1.08 -10.06 7.76
CA ASP A 34 -0.46 -8.88 8.35
C ASP A 34 1.07 -8.99 8.34
N TYR A 35 1.73 -8.02 7.70
CA TYR A 35 3.18 -7.86 7.68
C TYR A 35 3.57 -6.55 8.37
N PRO A 36 4.66 -6.53 9.15
CA PRO A 36 5.06 -5.34 9.89
C PRO A 36 5.55 -4.23 8.95
N VAL A 37 5.13 -3.00 9.23
CA VAL A 37 5.76 -1.82 8.62
C VAL A 37 7.09 -1.57 9.33
N THR A 38 8.10 -1.21 8.56
CA THR A 38 9.45 -0.89 9.03
C THR A 38 9.79 0.55 8.66
N GLY A 39 10.53 1.25 9.53
CA GLY A 39 10.90 2.65 9.33
C GLY A 39 11.26 3.34 10.64
N PRO A 40 11.84 4.55 10.59
CA PRO A 40 12.36 5.25 11.76
C PRO A 40 11.28 5.83 12.67
N VAL A 41 10.07 6.10 12.14
CA VAL A 41 8.94 6.72 12.87
C VAL A 41 7.65 5.92 12.70
N VAL A 42 7.77 4.60 12.56
CA VAL A 42 6.59 3.74 12.39
C VAL A 42 5.75 3.74 13.66
N GLN A 43 4.43 3.93 13.49
CA GLN A 43 3.48 3.83 14.58
C GLN A 43 3.56 2.42 15.23
N PRO A 44 3.53 2.32 16.57
CA PRO A 44 3.59 1.02 17.24
C PRO A 44 2.52 0.06 16.70
N ALA A 45 2.94 -1.19 16.45
CA ALA A 45 2.09 -2.27 15.97
C ALA A 45 1.33 -1.97 14.66
N MET A 46 1.94 -1.19 13.76
CA MET A 46 1.43 -0.97 12.40
C MET A 46 1.76 -2.17 11.50
N THR A 47 0.73 -2.71 10.85
CA THR A 47 0.87 -3.78 9.85
C THR A 47 0.12 -3.44 8.57
N LEU A 48 0.57 -4.00 7.46
CA LEU A 48 -0.15 -3.98 6.19
C LEU A 48 -0.52 -5.41 5.79
N ALA A 49 -1.75 -5.58 5.32
CA ALA A 49 -2.20 -6.76 4.61
C ALA A 49 -2.42 -6.42 3.15
N ILE A 50 -1.79 -7.18 2.25
CA ILE A 50 -1.86 -6.96 0.81
C ILE A 50 -2.58 -8.13 0.16
N GLU A 51 -3.58 -7.82 -0.67
CA GLU A 51 -4.37 -8.82 -1.37
C GLU A 51 -4.44 -8.47 -2.86
N LYS A 52 -4.09 -9.41 -3.73
CA LYS A 52 -4.19 -9.19 -5.17
C LYS A 52 -5.66 -9.31 -5.60
N THR A 53 -6.19 -8.27 -6.25
CA THR A 53 -7.59 -8.23 -6.69
C THR A 53 -7.71 -8.44 -8.20
N SER A 54 -6.66 -8.16 -8.98
CA SER A 54 -6.61 -8.45 -10.42
C SER A 54 -5.16 -8.62 -10.90
N LEU A 55 -4.95 -8.81 -12.21
CA LEU A 55 -3.61 -8.79 -12.79
C LEU A 55 -2.89 -7.43 -12.61
N ARG A 56 -3.64 -6.34 -12.50
CA ARG A 56 -3.15 -4.96 -12.44
C ARG A 56 -3.60 -4.20 -11.19
N SER A 57 -4.22 -4.89 -10.24
CA SER A 57 -4.79 -4.27 -9.04
C SER A 57 -4.54 -5.09 -7.79
N PHE A 58 -4.37 -4.39 -6.68
CA PHE A 58 -4.27 -4.99 -5.35
C PHE A 58 -4.83 -4.03 -4.30
N ASP A 59 -5.32 -4.59 -3.21
CA ASP A 59 -5.78 -3.87 -2.04
C ASP A 59 -4.71 -3.91 -0.95
N VAL A 60 -4.60 -2.81 -0.20
CA VAL A 60 -3.80 -2.69 1.01
C VAL A 60 -4.72 -2.31 2.16
N THR A 61 -4.71 -3.12 3.22
CA THR A 61 -5.40 -2.82 4.48
C THR A 61 -4.35 -2.51 5.54
N GLY A 62 -4.38 -1.28 6.07
CA GLY A 62 -3.53 -0.89 7.18
C GLY A 62 -4.22 -1.21 8.51
N LYS A 63 -3.49 -1.83 9.42
CA LYS A 63 -3.97 -2.12 10.76
C LYS A 63 -3.03 -1.56 11.81
N GLN A 64 -3.61 -1.12 12.91
CA GLN A 64 -2.87 -0.73 14.11
C GLN A 64 -3.43 -1.54 15.28
N HIS A 65 -2.57 -2.22 16.03
CA HIS A 65 -3.00 -3.15 17.08
C HIS A 65 -4.03 -4.18 16.57
N SER A 66 -3.78 -4.74 15.38
CA SER A 66 -4.67 -5.72 14.68
C SER A 66 -6.05 -5.19 14.28
N LYS A 67 -6.35 -3.90 14.51
CA LYS A 67 -7.59 -3.26 14.05
C LYS A 67 -7.34 -2.52 12.75
N SER A 68 -8.14 -2.79 11.73
CA SER A 68 -8.07 -2.07 10.46
C SER A 68 -8.41 -0.59 10.66
N ILE A 69 -7.54 0.29 10.17
CA ILE A 69 -7.66 1.75 10.26
C ILE A 69 -7.85 2.41 8.90
N PHE A 70 -7.37 1.77 7.82
CA PHE A 70 -7.61 2.24 6.46
C PHE A 70 -7.63 1.08 5.47
N LYS A 71 -8.26 1.34 4.31
CA LYS A 71 -8.18 0.49 3.14
C LYS A 71 -7.88 1.32 1.91
N ILE A 72 -6.99 0.82 1.06
CA ILE A 72 -6.52 1.47 -0.15
C ILE A 72 -6.54 0.45 -1.29
N ALA A 73 -7.07 0.83 -2.45
CA ALA A 73 -6.97 0.08 -3.69
C ALA A 73 -5.94 0.75 -4.61
N PHE A 74 -5.02 -0.03 -5.13
CA PHE A 74 -4.05 0.35 -6.14
C PHE A 74 -4.42 -0.31 -7.47
N THR A 75 -4.44 0.47 -8.55
CA THR A 75 -4.73 -0.02 -9.91
C THR A 75 -3.78 0.61 -10.91
N VAL A 76 -3.06 -0.23 -11.64
CA VAL A 76 -2.18 0.17 -12.74
C VAL A 76 -3.02 0.35 -14.00
N SER A 77 -2.82 1.43 -14.75
CA SER A 77 -3.50 1.65 -16.04
C SER A 77 -3.17 0.56 -17.06
N ASP A 78 -4.01 0.40 -18.08
CA ASP A 78 -3.82 -0.61 -19.12
C ASP A 78 -2.48 -0.45 -19.88
N ASP A 79 -2.07 0.80 -20.09
CA ASP A 79 -0.78 1.13 -20.70
C ASP A 79 0.42 1.05 -19.74
N GLY A 80 0.18 0.80 -18.45
CA GLY A 80 1.22 0.64 -17.43
C GLY A 80 1.98 1.93 -17.09
N LYS A 81 1.48 3.09 -17.52
CA LYS A 81 2.14 4.39 -17.32
C LYS A 81 1.74 5.06 -16.01
N THR A 82 0.55 4.74 -15.48
CA THR A 82 0.04 5.37 -14.26
C THR A 82 -0.40 4.34 -13.24
N LEU A 83 -0.30 4.74 -11.97
CA LEU A 83 -0.83 4.03 -10.82
C LEU A 83 -1.89 4.91 -10.17
N MET A 84 -3.12 4.44 -10.14
CA MET A 84 -4.21 5.07 -9.40
C MET A 84 -4.31 4.45 -8.01
N GLN A 85 -4.37 5.31 -7.00
CA GLN A 85 -4.61 4.97 -5.61
C GLN A 85 -5.95 5.57 -5.20
N THR A 86 -6.82 4.77 -4.59
CA THR A 86 -8.03 5.26 -3.93
C THR A 86 -8.11 4.67 -2.54
N GLY A 87 -8.55 5.44 -1.55
CA GLY A 87 -8.60 4.93 -0.19
C GLY A 87 -9.54 5.71 0.71
N SER A 88 -9.72 5.18 1.91
CA SER A 88 -10.54 5.78 2.97
C SER A 88 -10.05 5.33 4.34
N MET A 89 -10.19 6.22 5.32
CA MET A 89 -10.02 5.86 6.73
C MET A 89 -11.28 5.14 7.22
N ILE A 90 -11.11 4.00 7.89
CA ILE A 90 -12.22 3.24 8.45
C ILE A 90 -12.87 4.05 9.57
N GLY A 91 -14.20 4.16 9.53
CA GLY A 91 -14.97 4.98 10.47
C GLY A 91 -15.17 6.42 10.04
N THR A 92 -14.68 6.80 8.84
CA THR A 92 -14.97 8.09 8.22
C THR A 92 -15.63 7.89 6.85
N SER A 93 -16.37 8.89 6.38
CA SER A 93 -16.89 8.91 5.00
C SER A 93 -15.90 9.53 4.00
N GLU A 94 -14.78 10.05 4.48
CA GLU A 94 -13.79 10.73 3.65
C GLU A 94 -12.99 9.73 2.83
N LYS A 95 -12.93 10.02 1.52
CA LYS A 95 -12.17 9.24 0.56
C LYS A 95 -11.11 10.13 -0.05
N PHE A 96 -9.98 9.53 -0.40
CA PHE A 96 -8.93 10.20 -1.14
C PHE A 96 -8.59 9.41 -2.40
N ALA A 97 -8.05 10.12 -3.38
CA ALA A 97 -7.51 9.53 -4.58
C ALA A 97 -6.20 10.23 -4.95
N ALA A 98 -5.26 9.47 -5.51
CA ALA A 98 -4.02 9.97 -6.07
C ALA A 98 -3.71 9.22 -7.36
N VAL A 99 -3.07 9.90 -8.31
CA VAL A 99 -2.55 9.30 -9.54
C VAL A 99 -1.06 9.59 -9.59
N TYR A 100 -0.27 8.55 -9.83
CA TYR A 100 1.17 8.64 -9.94
C TYR A 100 1.59 8.26 -11.35
N ASP A 101 2.46 9.07 -11.94
CA ASP A 101 3.15 8.72 -13.19
C ASP A 101 4.34 7.83 -12.87
N ARG A 102 4.49 6.75 -13.65
CA ARG A 102 5.64 5.86 -13.56
C ARG A 102 6.91 6.63 -13.96
N GLN A 103 7.91 6.60 -13.08
CA GLN A 103 9.26 7.12 -13.33
C GLN A 103 10.17 6.03 -13.91
#